data_AF-A0A0M1IU38-F1
#
_entry.id   AF-A0A0M1IU38-F1
#
_cell.length_a   1.000
_cell.length_b   1.000
_cell.length_c   1.000
_cell.angle_alpha   90.00
_cell.angle_beta   90.00
_cell.angle_gamma   90.00
#
_symmetry.space_group_name_H-M   'P 1'
#
loop_
_entity.id
_entity.type
_entity.pdbx_description
1 polymer ?
#
loop_
_entity_poly.entity_id
_entity_poly.type
_entity_poly.pdbx_seq_one_letter_code
_entity_poly.pdbx_strand_id
1 'polypeptide(L)' 'MNSKLIAYRRMFNLNQEDVAKVINRSVSTYNRKEVGKIDFTQTEMITITEFFKERIPEITMDEIFFNNNIGKLLNLNIS' A
#
# COMPACT_ATOMS: atom_id res chain seq x y z
N MET A 1 0.30 5.40 7.58
CA MET A 1 0.33 5.96 6.21
C MET A 1 1.14 5.05 5.32
N ASN A 2 0.59 4.65 4.17
CA ASN A 2 1.22 3.77 3.20
C ASN A 2 2.03 4.58 2.19
N SER A 3 3.16 5.13 2.64
CA SER A 3 3.97 6.09 1.85
C SER A 3 4.43 5.55 0.50
N LYS A 4 4.76 4.26 0.42
CA LYS A 4 5.18 3.63 -0.83
C LYS A 4 4.02 3.43 -1.81
N LEU A 5 2.85 2.99 -1.34
CA LEU A 5 1.64 2.95 -2.17
C LEU A 5 1.32 4.32 -2.78
N ILE A 6 1.42 5.41 -1.99
CA ILE A 6 1.22 6.78 -2.48
C ILE A 6 2.24 7.12 -3.57
N ALA A 7 3.51 6.75 -3.39
CA ALA A 7 4.58 7.00 -4.36
C ALA A 7 4.32 6.27 -5.69
N TYR A 8 4.04 4.97 -5.66
CA TYR A 8 3.76 4.20 -6.90
C TYR A 8 2.52 4.72 -7.62
N ARG A 9 1.43 4.99 -6.90
CA ARG A 9 0.19 5.51 -7.50
C ARG A 9 0.45 6.83 -8.23
N ARG A 10 1.19 7.75 -7.61
CA ARG A 10 1.55 9.04 -8.21
C ARG A 10 2.53 8.90 -9.37
N MET A 11 3.48 7.97 -9.30
CA MET A 11 4.43 7.69 -10.38
C MET A 11 3.72 7.28 -11.68
N PHE A 12 2.57 6.61 -11.56
CA PHE A 12 1.74 6.21 -12.70
C PHE A 12 0.56 7.16 -12.98
N ASN A 13 0.57 8.38 -12.45
CA ASN A 13 -0.48 9.40 -12.62
C ASN A 13 -1.90 8.93 -12.23
N LEU A 14 -2.00 7.92 -11.38
CA LEU A 14 -3.27 7.44 -10.85
C LEU A 14 -3.73 8.36 -9.72
N ASN A 15 -5.03 8.62 -9.60
CA ASN A 15 -5.63 9.32 -8.46
C ASN A 15 -6.15 8.30 -7.41
N GLN A 16 -6.67 8.76 -6.25
CA GLN A 16 -7.18 7.84 -5.21
C GLN A 16 -8.40 7.03 -5.67
N GLU A 17 -9.21 7.59 -6.57
CA GLU A 17 -10.38 6.92 -7.13
C GLU A 17 -9.99 5.75 -8.04
N ASP A 18 -8.92 5.90 -8.82
CA ASP A 18 -8.43 4.84 -9.71
C ASP A 18 -8.05 3.58 -8.93
N VAL A 19 -7.32 3.73 -7.81
CA VAL A 19 -6.93 2.58 -6.98
C VAL A 19 -8.08 2.10 -6.10
N ALA A 20 -9.02 2.96 -5.72
CA ALA A 20 -10.24 2.54 -5.04
C ALA A 20 -11.10 1.62 -5.93
N LYS A 21 -11.17 1.88 -7.24
CA LYS A 21 -11.85 1.02 -8.23
C LYS A 21 -11.20 -0.36 -8.34
N VAL A 22 -9.87 -0.43 -8.32
CA VAL A 22 -9.12 -1.71 -8.35
C VAL A 22 -9.57 -2.67 -7.25
N ILE A 23 -9.86 -2.16 -6.05
CA ILE A 23 -10.30 -2.98 -4.90
C ILE A 23 -11.81 -2.94 -4.65
N ASN A 24 -12.59 -2.36 -5.56
CA ASN A 24 -14.04 -2.18 -5.44
C ASN A 24 -14.45 -1.52 -4.10
N ARG A 25 -13.89 -0.35 -3.80
CA ARG A 25 -14.20 0.46 -2.62
C ARG A 25 -14.52 1.90 -2.99
N SER A 26 -15.17 2.61 -2.06
CA SER A 26 -15.31 4.06 -2.18
C SER A 26 -13.96 4.76 -2.04
N VAL A 27 -13.81 5.92 -2.68
CA VAL A 27 -12.62 6.78 -2.55
C VAL A 27 -12.37 7.14 -1.08
N SER A 28 -13.44 7.38 -0.30
CA SER A 28 -13.34 7.67 1.14
C SER A 28 -12.76 6.52 1.94
N THR A 29 -13.14 5.28 1.61
CA THR A 29 -12.61 4.08 2.26
C THR A 29 -11.14 3.89 1.91
N TYR A 30 -10.80 3.99 0.62
CA TYR A 30 -9.42 3.91 0.17
C TYR A 30 -8.55 5.01 0.79
N ASN A 31 -9.01 6.26 0.83
CA ASN A 31 -8.28 7.37 1.45
C ASN A 31 -7.93 7.06 2.92
N ARG A 32 -8.91 6.60 3.71
CA ARG A 32 -8.68 6.21 5.11
C ARG A 32 -7.65 5.09 5.23
N LYS A 33 -7.63 4.14 4.30
CA LYS A 33 -6.61 3.07 4.23
C LYS A 33 -5.23 3.61 3.83
N GLU A 34 -5.16 4.40 2.76
CA GLU A 34 -3.92 4.98 2.24
C GLU A 34 -3.22 5.86 3.30
N VAL A 35 -3.97 6.68 4.04
CA VAL A 35 -3.41 7.50 5.14
C VAL A 35 -3.14 6.69 6.43
N GLY A 36 -3.62 5.45 6.52
CA GLY A 36 -3.39 4.54 7.64
C GLY A 36 -4.32 4.74 8.84
N LYS A 37 -5.54 5.26 8.61
CA LYS A 37 -6.61 5.31 9.63
C LYS A 37 -7.29 3.96 9.85
N ILE A 38 -7.28 3.10 8.82
CA ILE A 38 -7.72 1.71 8.87
C ILE A 38 -6.80 0.86 8.00
N ASP A 39 -6.72 -0.44 8.26
CA ASP A 39 -5.86 -1.33 7.51
C ASP A 39 -6.49 -1.79 6.20
N PHE A 40 -5.65 -2.11 5.21
CA PHE A 40 -6.06 -2.87 4.05
C PHE A 40 -6.33 -4.32 4.45
N THR A 41 -7.35 -4.96 3.88
CA THR A 41 -7.52 -6.41 4.04
C THR A 41 -6.45 -7.14 3.21
N GLN A 42 -6.19 -8.40 3.54
CA GLN A 42 -5.23 -9.20 2.77
C GLN A 42 -5.62 -9.28 1.29
N THR A 43 -6.90 -9.49 0.99
CA THR A 43 -7.40 -9.50 -0.39
C THR A 43 -7.17 -8.17 -1.11
N GLU A 44 -7.40 -7.04 -0.45
CA GLU A 44 -7.13 -5.72 -1.04
C GLU A 44 -5.64 -5.52 -1.33
N MET A 45 -4.76 -5.97 -0.41
CA MET A 45 -3.30 -5.91 -0.62
C MET A 45 -2.86 -6.78 -1.81
N ILE A 46 -3.41 -7.99 -1.96
CA ILE A 46 -3.14 -8.87 -3.10
C ILE A 46 -3.57 -8.18 -4.39
N THR A 47 -4.81 -7.70 -4.48
CA THR A 47 -5.34 -7.07 -5.69
C THR A 47 -4.54 -5.84 -6.11
N ILE A 48 -4.14 -4.99 -5.16
CA ILE A 48 -3.30 -3.81 -5.44
C ILE A 48 -1.90 -4.24 -5.91
N THR A 49 -1.32 -5.27 -5.30
CA THR A 49 0.00 -5.77 -5.70
C THR A 49 -0.02 -6.28 -7.13
N GLU A 50 -1.00 -7.11 -7.50
CA GLU A 50 -1.15 -7.62 -8.87
C GLU A 50 -1.38 -6.49 -9.88
N PHE A 51 -2.18 -5.48 -9.52
CA PHE A 51 -2.38 -4.30 -10.37
C PHE A 51 -1.07 -3.54 -10.66
N PHE A 52 -0.17 -3.43 -9.69
CA PHE A 52 1.14 -2.80 -9.91
C PHE A 52 2.14 -3.72 -10.61
N LYS A 53 2.04 -5.05 -10.46
CA LYS A 53 2.89 -6.01 -11.17
C LYS A 53 2.79 -5.93 -12.69
N GLU A 54 1.62 -5.52 -13.22
CA GLU A 54 1.47 -5.24 -14.66
C GLU A 54 2.46 -4.18 -15.18
N ARG A 55 2.97 -3.32 -14.30
CA ARG A 55 3.88 -2.21 -14.63
C ARG A 55 5.27 -2.40 -14.03
N ILE A 56 5.37 -3.07 -12.88
CA ILE A 56 6.60 -3.35 -12.15
C ILE A 56 6.60 -4.84 -11.76
N PRO A 57 7.04 -5.74 -12.64
CA PRO A 57 6.89 -7.19 -12.42
C PRO A 57 7.50 -7.71 -11.10
N GLU A 58 8.59 -7.09 -10.64
CA GLU A 58 9.32 -7.48 -9.43
C GLU A 58 8.72 -6.91 -8.13
N ILE A 59 7.69 -6.06 -8.20
CA ILE A 59 7.12 -5.43 -7.01
C ILE A 59 6.46 -6.46 -6.09
N THR A 60 6.72 -6.34 -4.80
CA THR A 60 6.17 -7.24 -3.79
C THR A 60 5.15 -6.54 -2.90
N MET A 61 4.26 -7.33 -2.29
CA MET A 61 3.30 -6.83 -1.30
C MET A 61 4.04 -6.22 -0.10
N ASP A 62 5.12 -6.90 0.35
CA ASP A 62 6.04 -6.43 1.37
C ASP A 62 6.58 -5.05 1.03
N GLU A 63 7.06 -4.87 -0.19
CA GLU A 63 7.52 -3.56 -0.64
C GLU A 63 6.42 -2.50 -0.57
N ILE A 64 5.19 -2.77 -1.00
CA ILE A 64 4.12 -1.75 -1.04
C ILE A 64 3.61 -1.38 0.35
N PHE A 65 3.33 -2.38 1.19
CA PHE A 65 2.55 -2.23 2.42
C PHE A 65 3.38 -2.34 3.70
N PHE A 66 4.56 -2.94 3.63
CA PHE A 66 5.39 -3.22 4.80
C PHE A 66 6.69 -2.40 4.71
N ASN A 67 6.80 -1.39 5.57
CA ASN A 67 8.12 -0.82 5.81
C ASN A 67 8.95 -1.88 6.56
N ASN A 68 10.16 -2.17 6.09
CA ASN A 68 11.15 -2.98 6.81
C ASN A 68 11.38 -2.36 8.20
N ASN A 69 10.56 -2.74 9.17
CA ASN A 69 10.63 -2.28 10.56
C ASN A 69 11.75 -3.00 11.33
N ILE A 70 12.84 -3.37 10.65
CA ILE A 70 14.04 -3.89 11.30
C ILE A 70 14.56 -2.84 12.31
N GLY A 71 14.50 -1.55 11.96
CA GLY A 71 14.90 -0.48 12.87
C GLY A 71 14.04 -0.37 14.14
N LYS A 72 12.76 -0.78 14.11
CA LYS A 72 11.88 -0.71 15.29
C LYS A 72 11.99 -1.95 16.19
N LEU A 73 12.23 -3.12 15.59
CA LEU A 73 12.47 -4.38 16.31
C LEU A 73 13.84 -4.38 17.01
N LEU A 74 14.87 -3.78 16.41
CA LEU A 74 16.19 -3.65 17.05
C LEU A 74 16.16 -2.72 18.27
N ASN A 75 15.38 -1.64 18.24
CA ASN A 75 15.30 -0.69 19.36
C ASN A 75 14.53 -1.24 20.58
N LEU A 76 13.69 -2.26 20.41
CA LEU A 76 12.97 -2.92 21.52
C LEU A 76 13.82 -3.97 22.24
N ASN A 77 14.92 -4.42 21.64
CA ASN A 77 15.82 -5.42 22.21
C ASN A 77 17.05 -4.81 22.92
N ILE A 78 17.14 -3.48 23.02
CA ILE A 78 18.25 -2.75 23.66
C ILE A 78 17.71 -1.77 24.73
N SER A 79 16.48 -1.97 25.23
CA SER A 79 15.87 -1.18 26.32
C SER A 79 15.76 -2.00 27.58
#